data_AF-A0A9P6WVI4-F1
#
_entry.id   AF-A0A9P6WVI4-F1
#
_cell.length_a   1.000
_cell.length_b   1.000
_cell.length_c   1.000
_cell.angle_alpha   90.00
_cell.angle_beta   90.00
_cell.angle_gamma   90.00
#
_symmetry.space_group_name_H-M   'P 1'
#
loop_
_entity.id
_entity.type
_entity.pdbx_description
1 polymer ?
#
loop_
_entity_poly.entity_id
_entity_poly.type
_entity_poly.pdbx_seq_one_letter_code
_entity_poly.pdbx_strand_id
1 'polypeptide(L)'
;MKASDYVGILTTTLMDSLEYYGYNPQDIYFQQDNDPKHTSKLARQWFKDNNFKCDHTFNWPSQSPDLNPIEHIWRHLKLKLSAYDTRAKGVHELWDHVEKEWSTFRAEDCRRYIDSMPDRCRAVNAAKGGHTRY
;
A
#
# COMPACT_ATOMS: atom_id res chain seq x y z
N MET A 1 13.36 9.67 -0.90
CA MET A 1 12.63 9.61 0.38
C MET A 1 13.51 8.90 1.40
N LYS A 2 13.75 9.55 2.55
CA LYS A 2 14.46 9.00 3.73
C LYS A 2 13.44 8.49 4.76
N ALA A 3 13.91 7.80 5.80
CA ALA A 3 13.06 7.36 6.91
C ALA A 3 12.34 8.53 7.62
N SER A 4 12.96 9.71 7.72
CA SER A 4 12.34 10.92 8.26
C SER A 4 11.14 11.36 7.44
N ASP A 5 11.27 11.34 6.11
CA ASP A 5 10.20 11.73 5.19
C ASP A 5 9.04 10.73 5.29
N TYR A 6 9.35 9.44 5.43
CA TYR A 6 8.37 8.40 5.63
C TYR A 6 7.57 8.61 6.92
N VAL A 7 8.25 8.84 8.05
CA VAL A 7 7.56 9.14 9.32
C VAL A 7 6.77 10.45 9.25
N GLY A 8 7.24 11.43 8.46
CA GLY A 8 6.46 12.63 8.16
C GLY A 8 5.12 12.29 7.51
N ILE A 9 5.12 11.45 6.46
CA ILE A 9 3.90 10.98 5.77
C ILE A 9 2.99 10.19 6.72
N LEU A 10 3.56 9.35 7.58
CA LEU A 10 2.77 8.61 8.58
C LEU A 10 2.10 9.55 9.58
N THR A 11 2.82 10.59 10.02
CA THR A 11 2.32 11.54 11.03
C THR A 11 1.21 12.43 10.47
N THR A 12 1.28 12.79 9.19
CA THR A 12 0.25 13.62 8.55
C THR A 12 -0.77 12.74 7.84
N THR A 13 -0.46 12.29 6.62
CA THR A 13 -1.40 11.65 5.70
C THR A 13 -2.08 10.42 6.28
N LEU A 14 -1.35 9.54 6.99
CA LEU A 14 -1.98 8.37 7.59
C LEU A 14 -2.89 8.76 8.76
N MET A 15 -2.43 9.59 9.70
CA MET A 15 -3.25 10.00 10.84
C MET A 15 -4.47 10.81 10.41
N ASP A 16 -4.33 11.75 9.47
CA ASP A 16 -5.44 12.51 8.89
C ASP A 16 -6.46 11.57 8.23
N SER A 17 -5.98 10.52 7.54
CA SER A 17 -6.86 9.52 6.94
C SER A 17 -7.62 8.71 8.00
N LEU A 18 -6.95 8.30 9.08
CA LEU A 18 -7.59 7.58 10.17
C LEU A 18 -8.66 8.43 10.87
N GLU A 19 -8.36 9.70 11.13
CA GLU A 19 -9.31 10.65 11.69
C GLU A 19 -10.51 10.84 10.77
N TYR A 20 -10.28 11.06 9.47
CA TYR A 20 -11.34 11.23 8.48
C TYR A 20 -12.31 10.05 8.43
N TYR A 21 -11.79 8.81 8.51
CA TYR A 21 -12.62 7.60 8.49
C TYR A 21 -13.10 7.15 9.88
N GLY A 22 -12.71 7.86 10.96
CA GLY A 22 -13.07 7.51 12.33
C GLY A 22 -12.44 6.20 12.83
N TYR A 23 -11.26 5.84 12.35
CA TYR A 23 -10.52 4.65 12.77
C TYR A 23 -9.49 4.97 13.85
N ASN A 24 -9.36 4.09 14.84
CA ASN A 24 -8.24 4.14 15.77
C ASN A 24 -7.07 3.28 15.27
N PRO A 25 -5.82 3.69 15.52
CA PRO A 25 -4.64 2.88 15.18
C PRO A 25 -4.66 1.43 15.68
N GLN A 26 -5.27 1.19 16.85
CA GLN A 26 -5.38 -0.15 17.45
C GLN A 26 -6.37 -1.06 16.72
N ASP A 27 -7.32 -0.47 15.99
CA ASP A 27 -8.41 -1.20 15.32
C ASP A 27 -8.04 -1.60 13.90
N ILE A 28 -6.90 -1.12 13.38
CA ILE A 28 -6.48 -1.37 12.01
C ILE A 28 -5.28 -2.32 11.92
N TYR A 29 -5.20 -3.02 10.79
CA TYR A 29 -4.02 -3.75 10.37
C TYR A 29 -3.28 -2.91 9.33
N PHE A 30 -2.19 -2.26 9.74
CA PHE A 30 -1.35 -1.50 8.81
C PHE A 30 -0.37 -2.45 8.12
N GLN A 31 -0.45 -2.52 6.78
CA GLN A 31 0.41 -3.34 5.94
C GLN A 31 1.39 -2.45 5.16
N GLN A 32 2.65 -2.86 5.11
CA GLN A 32 3.74 -2.23 4.36
C GLN A 32 4.76 -3.30 3.94
N ASP A 33 5.65 -2.96 3.00
CA ASP A 33 6.79 -3.81 2.66
C ASP A 33 7.96 -3.66 3.66
N ASN A 34 9.00 -4.48 3.47
CA ASN A 34 10.20 -4.48 4.30
C ASN A 34 11.30 -3.51 3.80
N ASP A 35 10.97 -2.44 3.07
CA ASP A 35 11.96 -1.42 2.70
C ASP A 35 12.72 -0.94 3.97
N PRO A 36 14.06 -0.82 3.94
CA PRO A 36 14.86 -0.38 5.08
C PRO A 36 14.33 0.90 5.78
N LYS A 37 13.69 1.81 5.03
CA LYS A 37 13.11 3.03 5.64
C LYS A 37 11.86 2.73 6.47
N HIS A 38 11.03 1.78 6.04
CA HIS A 38 9.81 1.34 6.72
C HIS A 38 10.13 0.52 7.97
N THR A 39 11.22 -0.26 7.94
CA THR A 39 11.67 -1.09 9.06
C THR A 39 12.70 -0.42 9.97
N SER A 40 13.02 0.86 9.71
CA SER A 40 13.98 1.65 10.47
C SER A 40 13.59 1.79 11.94
N LYS A 41 14.57 2.05 12.82
CA LYS A 41 14.31 2.32 14.25
C LYS A 41 13.32 3.46 14.44
N LEU A 42 13.45 4.51 13.62
CA LEU A 42 12.57 5.68 13.66
C LEU A 42 11.11 5.30 13.34
N ALA A 43 10.89 4.57 12.23
CA ALA A 43 9.55 4.13 11.85
C ALA A 43 8.95 3.18 12.88
N ARG A 44 9.71 2.18 13.35
CA ARG A 44 9.27 1.24 14.40
C ARG A 44 8.87 1.94 15.69
N GLN A 45 9.65 2.93 16.11
CA GLN A 45 9.35 3.71 17.31
C GLN A 45 8.06 4.53 17.12
N TRP A 46 7.89 5.16 15.96
CA TRP A 46 6.67 5.90 15.64
C TRP A 46 5.41 5.03 15.71
N PHE A 47 5.42 3.82 15.13
CA PHE A 47 4.26 2.91 15.22
C PHE A 47 3.95 2.51 16.66
N LYS A 48 4.98 2.29 17.48
CA LYS A 48 4.82 1.98 18.90
C LYS A 48 4.22 3.16 19.67
N ASP A 49 4.70 4.37 19.44
CA ASP A 49 4.25 5.58 20.14
C ASP A 49 2.83 5.99 19.74
N ASN A 50 2.39 5.61 18.53
CA ASN A 50 1.03 5.88 18.02
C ASN A 50 0.06 4.69 18.18
N ASN A 51 0.39 3.72 19.03
CA ASN A 51 -0.48 2.59 19.39
C ASN A 51 -0.92 1.68 18.23
N PHE A 52 -0.08 1.49 17.21
CA PHE A 52 -0.34 0.51 16.16
C PHE A 52 0.03 -0.91 16.60
N LYS A 53 -0.63 -1.91 16.00
CA LYS A 53 -0.29 -3.33 16.17
C LYS A 53 0.98 -3.71 15.38
N CYS A 54 2.14 -3.43 15.97
CA CYS A 54 3.45 -3.61 15.32
C CYS A 54 3.74 -5.05 14.83
N ASP A 55 3.25 -6.07 15.53
CA ASP A 55 3.56 -7.48 15.21
C ASP A 55 3.13 -7.86 13.79
N HIS A 56 1.98 -7.34 13.34
CA HIS A 56 1.47 -7.61 11.99
C HIS A 56 2.17 -6.77 10.92
N THR A 57 2.53 -5.54 11.26
CA THR A 57 3.14 -4.57 10.33
C THR A 57 4.56 -4.95 9.93
N PHE A 58 5.33 -5.57 10.83
CA PHE A 58 6.76 -5.88 10.60
C PHE A 58 7.05 -7.35 10.33
N ASN A 59 6.06 -8.24 10.38
CA ASN A 59 6.20 -9.66 10.09
C ASN A 59 5.76 -10.01 8.66
N TRP A 60 6.15 -9.17 7.70
CA TRP A 60 5.84 -9.37 6.29
C TRP A 60 6.95 -10.17 5.60
N PRO A 61 6.65 -11.12 4.70
CA PRO A 61 7.70 -11.80 3.95
C PRO A 61 8.36 -10.84 2.94
N SER A 62 9.70 -10.84 2.91
CA SER A 62 10.46 -10.07 1.93
C SER A 62 10.20 -10.55 0.50
N GLN A 63 10.36 -9.66 -0.48
CA GLN A 63 10.24 -9.98 -1.91
C GLN A 63 8.90 -10.64 -2.31
N SER A 64 7.81 -10.28 -1.63
CA SER A 64 6.47 -10.83 -1.88
C SER A 64 5.49 -9.76 -2.40
N PRO A 65 5.72 -9.21 -3.62
CA PRO A 65 4.78 -8.26 -4.22
C PRO A 65 3.39 -8.90 -4.45
N ASP A 66 3.34 -10.21 -4.72
CA ASP A 66 2.12 -11.01 -4.87
C ASP A 66 1.19 -10.92 -3.64
N LEU A 67 1.76 -10.62 -2.47
CA LEU A 67 1.01 -10.48 -1.22
C LEU A 67 0.58 -9.04 -0.93
N ASN A 68 1.00 -8.05 -1.71
CA ASN A 68 0.66 -6.64 -1.47
C ASN A 68 -0.51 -6.19 -2.38
N PRO A 69 -1.73 -6.01 -1.85
CA PRO A 69 -2.89 -5.64 -2.66
C PRO A 69 -2.72 -4.31 -3.41
N ILE A 70 -1.92 -3.37 -2.88
CA ILE A 70 -1.74 -2.05 -3.51
C ILE A 70 -1.03 -2.16 -4.87
N GLU A 71 -0.19 -3.18 -5.09
CA GLU A 71 0.48 -3.41 -6.37
C GLU A 71 -0.53 -3.66 -7.50
N HIS A 72 -1.68 -4.26 -7.17
CA HIS A 72 -2.75 -4.46 -8.15
C HIS A 72 -3.50 -3.17 -8.46
N ILE A 73 -3.70 -2.31 -7.46
CA ILE A 73 -4.27 -0.98 -7.68
C ILE A 73 -3.31 -0.15 -8.56
N TRP A 74 -2.01 -0.20 -8.31
CA TRP A 74 -1.02 0.45 -9.16
C TRP A 74 -1.02 -0.09 -10.58
N ARG A 75 -1.13 -1.41 -10.76
CA ARG A 75 -1.27 -2.02 -12.09
C ARG A 75 -2.55 -1.54 -12.78
N HIS A 76 -3.68 -1.50 -12.08
CA HIS A 76 -4.95 -1.04 -12.64
C HIS A 76 -4.86 0.45 -13.04
N LEU A 77 -4.25 1.29 -12.22
CA LEU A 77 -4.02 2.70 -12.54
C LEU A 77 -3.15 2.85 -13.80
N LYS A 78 -2.05 2.11 -13.90
CA LYS A 78 -1.19 2.11 -15.10
C LYS A 78 -1.96 1.68 -16.36
N LEU A 79 -2.86 0.71 -16.26
CA LEU A 79 -3.71 0.29 -17.38
C LEU A 79 -4.66 1.41 -17.82
N LYS A 80 -5.32 2.09 -16.86
CA LYS A 80 -6.16 3.26 -17.13
C LYS A 80 -5.38 4.36 -17.84
N LEU A 81 -4.20 4.71 -17.34
CA LEU A 81 -3.31 5.71 -17.96
C LEU A 81 -2.84 5.28 -19.36
N SER A 82 -2.60 3.99 -19.59
CA SER A 82 -2.18 3.47 -20.89
C SER A 82 -3.28 3.49 -21.96
N ALA A 83 -4.54 3.59 -21.54
CA ALA A 83 -5.70 3.65 -22.43
C ALA A 83 -5.96 5.06 -23.00
N TYR A 84 -5.21 6.07 -22.54
CA TYR A 84 -5.29 7.42 -23.10
C TYR A 84 -4.74 7.44 -24.53
N ASP A 85 -5.46 8.09 -25.45
CA ASP A 85 -5.05 8.20 -26.86
C ASP A 85 -3.68 8.88 -27.01
N THR A 86 -3.40 9.86 -26.15
CA THR A 86 -2.12 10.57 -26.11
C THR A 86 -1.44 10.39 -24.77
N ARG A 87 -0.15 10.09 -24.81
CA ARG A 87 0.71 10.08 -23.62
C ARG A 87 0.87 11.50 -23.08
N ALA A 88 0.95 11.61 -21.75
CA ALA A 88 1.30 12.85 -21.10
C ALA A 88 2.65 13.38 -21.60
N LYS A 89 2.71 14.66 -21.93
CA LYS A 89 3.88 15.33 -22.50
C LYS A 89 4.85 15.87 -21.43
N GLY A 90 4.47 15.78 -20.15
CA GLY A 90 5.28 16.23 -19.03
C GLY A 90 4.75 15.77 -17.68
N VAL A 91 5.50 16.10 -16.61
CA VAL A 91 5.18 15.65 -15.25
C VAL A 91 3.87 16.22 -14.71
N HIS A 92 3.52 17.47 -15.07
CA HIS A 92 2.26 18.09 -14.64
C HIS A 92 1.05 17.40 -15.25
N GLU A 93 1.06 17.20 -16.57
CA GLU A 93 -0.02 16.47 -17.25
C GLU A 93 -0.13 15.02 -16.76
N LEU A 94 1.00 14.37 -16.48
CA LEU A 94 0.99 13.03 -15.88
C LEU A 94 0.36 13.05 -14.47
N TRP A 95 0.66 14.06 -13.67
CA TRP A 95 0.06 14.22 -12.34
C TRP A 95 -1.46 14.41 -12.44
N ASP A 96 -1.92 15.28 -13.34
CA ASP A 96 -3.35 15.53 -13.57
C ASP A 96 -4.08 14.25 -14.01
N HIS A 97 -3.46 13.45 -14.90
CA HIS A 97 -4.00 12.17 -15.31
C HIS A 97 -4.05 11.15 -14.17
N VAL A 98 -2.98 11.07 -13.36
CA VAL A 98 -2.92 10.18 -12.19
C VAL A 98 -4.00 10.54 -11.18
N GLU A 99 -4.12 11.82 -10.81
CA GLU A 99 -5.12 12.29 -9.86
C GLU A 99 -6.54 12.03 -10.36
N LYS A 100 -6.80 12.35 -11.64
CA LYS A 100 -8.09 12.07 -12.28
C LYS A 100 -8.43 10.59 -12.22
N GLU A 101 -7.56 9.71 -12.69
CA GLU A 101 -7.84 8.27 -12.71
C GLU A 101 -7.90 7.66 -11.30
N TRP A 102 -7.05 8.12 -10.37
CA TRP A 102 -7.07 7.70 -8.97
C TRP A 102 -8.42 7.98 -8.31
N SER A 103 -9.01 9.15 -8.58
CA SER A 103 -10.33 9.53 -8.05
C SER A 103 -11.49 8.64 -8.55
N THR A 104 -11.28 7.87 -9.61
CA THR A 104 -12.31 6.96 -10.15
C THR A 104 -12.37 5.62 -9.42
N PHE A 105 -11.36 5.27 -8.62
CA PHE A 105 -11.34 4.01 -7.88
C PHE A 105 -12.39 4.02 -6.79
N ARG A 106 -13.18 2.94 -6.72
CA ARG A 106 -14.19 2.76 -5.70
C ARG A 106 -13.70 1.78 -4.64
N ALA A 107 -14.36 1.79 -3.48
CA ALA A 107 -14.10 0.83 -2.41
C ALA A 107 -14.27 -0.63 -2.89
N GLU A 108 -15.13 -0.88 -3.87
CA GLU A 108 -15.32 -2.19 -4.48
C GLU A 108 -14.07 -2.69 -5.24
N ASP A 109 -13.36 -1.79 -5.93
CA ASP A 109 -12.12 -2.12 -6.63
C ASP A 109 -11.03 -2.56 -5.65
N CYS A 110 -10.93 -1.87 -4.51
CA CYS A 110 -10.01 -2.21 -3.43
C CYS A 110 -10.39 -3.52 -2.74
N ARG A 111 -11.68 -3.69 -2.39
CA ARG A 111 -12.20 -4.88 -1.70
C ARG A 111 -11.87 -6.16 -2.45
N ARG A 112 -12.02 -6.18 -3.78
CA ARG A 112 -11.70 -7.36 -4.60
C ARG A 112 -10.26 -7.87 -4.39
N TYR A 113 -9.29 -6.97 -4.25
CA TYR A 113 -7.90 -7.36 -4.03
C TYR A 113 -7.64 -7.78 -2.59
N ILE A 114 -8.25 -7.09 -1.61
CA ILE A 114 -8.17 -7.44 -0.19
C ILE A 114 -8.77 -8.83 0.04
N ASP A 115 -9.95 -9.10 -0.49
CA ASP A 115 -10.67 -10.38 -0.33
C ASP A 115 -9.92 -11.56 -0.96
N SER A 116 -9.00 -11.29 -1.90
CA SER A 116 -8.15 -12.32 -2.50
C SER A 116 -6.93 -12.71 -1.65
N MET A 117 -6.63 -12.00 -0.56
CA MET A 117 -5.48 -12.26 0.30
C MET A 117 -5.40 -13.68 0.88
N PRO A 118 -6.49 -14.28 1.37
CA PRO A 118 -6.46 -15.66 1.84
C PRO A 118 -6.02 -16.66 0.76
N ASP A 119 -6.47 -16.47 -0.49
CA ASP A 119 -6.06 -17.32 -1.62
C ASP A 119 -4.59 -17.13 -1.98
N ARG A 120 -4.10 -15.88 -1.97
CA ARG A 120 -2.69 -15.57 -2.23
C ARG A 120 -1.77 -16.20 -1.19
N CYS A 121 -2.11 -16.08 0.09
CA CYS A 121 -1.37 -16.72 1.17
C CYS A 121 -1.34 -18.24 1.01
N ARG A 122 -2.47 -18.87 0.62
CA ARG A 122 -2.51 -20.30 0.29
C ARG A 122 -1.61 -20.66 -0.89
N ALA A 123 -1.61 -19.85 -1.94
CA ALA A 123 -0.77 -20.07 -3.11
C ALA A 123 0.73 -19.99 -2.79
N VAL A 124 1.15 -18.98 -2.02
CA VAL A 124 2.55 -18.84 -1.57
C VAL A 124 2.96 -20.02 -0.70
N ASN A 125 2.09 -20.47 0.21
CA ASN A 125 2.36 -21.63 1.04
C ASN A 125 2.48 -22.92 0.20
N ALA A 126 1.59 -23.13 -0.77
CA ALA A 126 1.65 -24.25 -1.70
C ALA A 126 2.92 -24.23 -2.57
N ALA A 127 3.37 -23.03 -2.96
CA ALA A 127 4.63 -22.81 -3.67
C ALA A 127 5.87 -22.85 -2.76
N LYS A 128 5.70 -23.14 -1.46
CA LYS A 128 6.79 -23.15 -0.44
C LYS A 128 7.60 -21.84 -0.42
N GLY A 129 6.92 -20.71 -0.58
CA GLY A 129 7.55 -19.38 -0.65
C GLY A 129 8.03 -18.95 -2.04
N GLY A 130 7.79 -19.77 -3.08
CA GLY A 130 8.05 -19.40 -4.47
C GLY A 130 7.02 -18.44 -5.07
N HIS A 131 7.30 -17.98 -6.29
CA HIS A 131 6.43 -17.09 -7.05
C HIS A 131 5.05 -17.70 -7.32
N THR A 132 4.02 -16.86 -7.31
CA THR A 132 2.64 -17.27 -7.59
C THR A 132 2.12 -16.59 -8.86
N ARG A 133 0.87 -16.92 -9.23
CA ARG A 133 0.18 -16.27 -10.36
C ARG A 133 -0.34 -14.86 -10.05
N TYR A 134 -0.29 -14.47 -8.78
CA TYR A 134 -0.87 -13.22 -8.30
C TYR A 134 0.11 -12.07 -8.52
#